data_AF-A0A8H3INW3-F1
#
_entry.id   AF-A0A8H3INW3-F1
#
_cell.length_a   1.000
_cell.length_b   1.000
_cell.length_c   1.000
_cell.angle_alpha   90.00
_cell.angle_beta   90.00
_cell.angle_gamma   90.00
#
_symmetry.space_group_name_H-M   'P 1'
#
loop_
_entity.id
_entity.type
_entity.pdbx_description
1 polymer ?
#
loop_
_entity_poly.entity_id
_entity_poly.type
_entity_poly.pdbx_seq_one_letter_code
_entity_poly.pdbx_strand_id
1 'polypeptide(L)'
;MVKSEDKMSSSSADSTEHVNKKRRIDKDSFGTNMVQVKVGPGKKLFKLHKKILCNVAPYFEAAFEGGFVEVTEQVLELPDEDAAMFRHFELWVYTGDVLATGESDADISWDSLVGLYIFGEIRGIPNLQNAAIDALIDKQSSQNAIPTRFLPRVYDSTPEDSSLRRLFVDWVACLAAMIPNDRYTPTPPEAPHQWFKKTARMNYPKDFLFDLAFAQYQLRTGDKTVMSDFKSKRADYYVKPRAATSKSPVNGQE
;
A
#
# COMPACT_ATOMS: atom_id res chain seq x y z
N MET A 1 -59.37 -29.38 -11.23
CA MET A 1 -58.81 -28.50 -10.16
C MET A 1 -57.30 -28.71 -10.16
N VAL A 2 -56.40 -27.71 -10.13
CA VAL A 2 -56.46 -26.29 -9.70
C VAL A 2 -56.50 -26.09 -8.17
N LYS A 3 -55.33 -25.81 -7.59
CA LYS A 3 -54.94 -24.77 -6.59
C LYS A 3 -53.41 -24.95 -6.34
N SER A 4 -52.48 -23.98 -6.26
CA SER A 4 -52.43 -22.54 -5.88
C SER A 4 -52.45 -22.31 -4.35
N GLU A 5 -51.77 -21.33 -3.71
CA GLU A 5 -50.69 -20.34 -4.06
C GLU A 5 -49.48 -20.52 -3.06
N ASP A 6 -48.39 -19.71 -2.90
CA ASP A 6 -47.86 -18.47 -3.56
C ASP A 6 -46.30 -18.42 -3.64
N LYS A 7 -45.56 -17.86 -2.65
CA LYS A 7 -44.12 -17.45 -2.74
C LYS A 7 -43.34 -17.48 -1.41
N MET A 8 -42.00 -17.67 -1.51
CA MET A 8 -40.90 -16.93 -0.83
C MET A 8 -39.56 -17.55 -1.31
N SER A 9 -38.53 -16.90 -1.88
CA SER A 9 -37.96 -15.54 -1.81
C SER A 9 -36.94 -15.29 -0.68
N SER A 10 -35.71 -15.77 -0.89
CA SER A 10 -34.44 -15.31 -0.27
C SER A 10 -33.33 -15.57 -1.30
N SER A 11 -32.69 -14.61 -1.98
CA SER A 11 -32.19 -13.28 -1.60
C SER A 11 -30.94 -13.33 -0.72
N SER A 12 -29.85 -12.72 -1.23
CA SER A 12 -28.51 -12.57 -0.63
C SER A 12 -27.71 -13.86 -0.39
N ALA A 13 -26.37 -13.82 -0.42
CA ALA A 13 -25.47 -12.67 -0.55
C ALA A 13 -24.80 -12.55 -1.93
N ASP A 14 -24.70 -11.31 -2.41
CA ASP A 14 -23.87 -10.94 -3.56
C ASP A 14 -22.40 -10.89 -3.11
N SER A 15 -21.58 -11.82 -3.59
CA SER A 15 -20.15 -11.89 -3.27
C SER A 15 -19.38 -10.92 -4.17
N THR A 16 -19.31 -9.65 -3.77
CA THR A 16 -18.61 -8.59 -4.52
C THR A 16 -17.10 -8.84 -4.58
N GLU A 17 -16.67 -9.59 -5.60
CA GLU A 17 -15.26 -9.67 -6.00
C GLU A 17 -14.75 -8.27 -6.36
N HIS A 18 -14.02 -7.64 -5.43
CA HIS A 18 -13.23 -6.45 -5.73
C HIS A 18 -11.96 -6.84 -6.52
N VAL A 19 -12.15 -7.40 -7.71
CA VAL A 19 -11.10 -7.56 -8.72
C VAL A 19 -10.48 -6.18 -8.96
N ASN A 20 -9.19 -6.04 -8.64
CA ASN A 20 -8.42 -4.83 -8.92
C ASN A 20 -8.30 -4.69 -10.45
N LYS A 21 -9.28 -3.99 -11.04
CA LYS A 21 -9.62 -4.07 -12.46
C LYS A 21 -8.58 -3.30 -13.27
N LYS A 22 -7.51 -3.99 -13.69
CA LYS A 22 -6.30 -3.44 -14.34
C LYS A 22 -6.66 -2.25 -15.24
N ARG A 23 -6.01 -1.10 -15.01
CA ARG A 23 -6.25 0.13 -15.77
C ARG A 23 -5.78 -0.08 -17.21
N ARG A 24 -6.68 -0.57 -18.06
CA ARG A 24 -6.52 -0.57 -19.52
C ARG A 24 -6.75 0.86 -20.02
N ILE A 25 -5.79 1.73 -19.77
CA ILE A 25 -5.79 3.11 -20.28
C ILE A 25 -5.71 3.02 -21.80
N ASP A 26 -6.69 3.60 -22.49
CA ASP A 26 -6.72 3.62 -23.94
C ASP A 26 -5.61 4.53 -24.49
N LYS A 27 -4.93 4.12 -25.55
CA LYS A 27 -3.75 4.83 -26.08
C LYS A 27 -4.10 6.24 -26.55
N ASP A 28 -5.26 6.40 -27.17
CA ASP A 28 -5.75 7.68 -27.67
C ASP A 28 -6.09 8.65 -26.51
N SER A 29 -6.29 8.12 -25.29
CA SER A 29 -6.52 8.93 -24.10
C SER A 29 -5.25 9.53 -23.49
N PHE A 30 -4.05 9.04 -23.86
CA PHE A 30 -2.76 9.44 -23.27
C PHE A 30 -2.44 10.93 -23.46
N GLY A 31 -2.85 11.51 -24.60
CA GLY A 31 -2.41 12.83 -25.04
C GLY A 31 -0.98 12.84 -25.59
N THR A 32 -0.54 13.95 -26.18
CA THR A 32 0.76 14.07 -26.87
C THR A 32 1.89 14.64 -26.00
N ASN A 33 1.55 15.29 -24.88
CA ASN A 33 2.51 16.05 -24.09
C ASN A 33 3.26 15.13 -23.11
N MET A 34 4.58 15.11 -23.22
CA MET A 34 5.47 14.35 -22.34
C MET A 34 6.11 15.25 -21.28
N VAL A 35 6.19 14.76 -20.05
CA VAL A 35 6.96 15.39 -18.96
C VAL A 35 8.16 14.53 -18.55
N GLN A 36 9.16 15.19 -18.00
CA GLN A 36 10.39 14.57 -17.51
C GLN A 36 10.38 14.49 -15.99
N VAL A 37 10.75 13.33 -15.44
CA VAL A 37 10.98 13.18 -13.99
C VAL A 37 12.39 12.67 -13.77
N LYS A 38 13.22 13.40 -13.00
CA LYS A 38 14.58 13.02 -12.64
C LYS A 38 14.58 12.49 -11.21
N VAL A 39 14.96 11.23 -11.01
CA VAL A 39 14.77 10.53 -9.73
C VAL A 39 16.11 10.10 -9.12
N GLY A 40 16.22 10.25 -7.79
CA GLY A 40 17.37 9.86 -7.00
C GLY A 40 18.60 10.77 -7.19
N PRO A 41 19.68 10.53 -6.42
CA PRO A 41 20.92 11.33 -6.51
C PRO A 41 21.61 11.21 -7.88
N GLY A 42 21.39 10.11 -8.61
CA GLY A 42 21.83 9.94 -9.99
C GLY A 42 20.98 10.66 -11.04
N LYS A 43 19.96 11.43 -10.63
CA LYS A 43 19.00 12.16 -11.48
C LYS A 43 18.46 11.34 -12.66
N LYS A 44 18.13 10.06 -12.41
CA LYS A 44 17.76 9.11 -13.47
C LYS A 44 16.48 9.56 -14.14
N LEU A 45 16.54 9.75 -15.46
CA LEU A 45 15.45 10.32 -16.24
C LEU A 45 14.36 9.28 -16.58
N PHE A 46 13.13 9.65 -16.28
CA PHE A 46 11.88 9.00 -16.68
C PHE A 46 11.06 9.94 -17.57
N LYS A 47 10.20 9.39 -18.44
CA LYS A 47 9.41 10.17 -19.41
C LYS A 47 7.97 9.68 -19.45
N LEU A 48 7.05 10.44 -18.87
CA LEU A 48 5.65 10.07 -18.74
C LEU A 48 4.74 10.99 -19.54
N HIS A 49 3.59 10.49 -19.99
CA HIS A 49 2.55 11.30 -20.60
C HIS A 49 1.92 12.20 -19.53
N LYS A 50 2.01 13.52 -19.71
CA LYS A 50 1.59 14.56 -18.75
C LYS A 50 0.20 14.30 -18.19
N LYS A 51 -0.77 14.13 -19.10
CA LYS A 51 -2.19 13.97 -18.78
C LYS A 51 -2.45 12.73 -17.92
N ILE A 52 -1.75 11.63 -18.17
CA ILE A 52 -1.88 10.42 -17.34
C ILE A 52 -1.32 10.67 -15.95
N LEU A 53 -0.12 11.28 -15.85
CA LEU A 53 0.53 11.54 -14.56
C LEU A 53 -0.23 12.57 -13.71
N CYS A 54 -0.80 13.62 -14.31
CA CYS A 54 -1.67 14.57 -13.59
C CYS A 54 -2.95 13.89 -13.08
N ASN A 55 -3.54 12.98 -13.88
CA ASN A 55 -4.68 12.14 -13.48
C ASN A 55 -4.37 11.10 -12.39
N VAL A 56 -3.11 10.98 -11.92
CA VAL A 56 -2.76 10.11 -10.77
C VAL A 56 -3.11 10.79 -9.45
N ALA A 57 -2.72 12.06 -9.28
CA ALA A 57 -2.88 12.82 -8.04
C ALA A 57 -2.72 14.33 -8.27
N PRO A 58 -3.43 15.18 -7.51
CA PRO A 58 -3.31 16.65 -7.58
C PRO A 58 -1.89 17.18 -7.36
N TYR A 59 -1.01 16.40 -6.72
CA TYR A 59 0.43 16.70 -6.61
C TYR A 59 1.09 16.90 -7.99
N PHE A 60 0.79 16.03 -8.97
CA PHE A 60 1.39 16.10 -10.30
C PHE A 60 0.71 17.15 -11.19
N GLU A 61 -0.59 17.34 -11.03
CA GLU A 61 -1.34 18.45 -11.63
C GLU A 61 -0.73 19.80 -11.20
N ALA A 62 -0.54 20.03 -9.89
CA ALA A 62 0.11 21.22 -9.37
C ALA A 62 1.56 21.39 -9.85
N ALA A 63 2.34 20.30 -9.93
CA ALA A 63 3.73 20.32 -10.37
C ALA A 63 3.90 20.63 -11.86
N PHE A 64 2.95 20.24 -12.73
CA PHE A 64 3.08 20.41 -14.19
C PHE A 64 2.11 21.41 -14.81
N GLU A 65 1.11 21.92 -14.07
CA GLU A 65 0.11 22.91 -14.52
C GLU A 65 -0.04 24.12 -13.58
N GLY A 66 0.70 24.18 -12.46
CA GLY A 66 0.82 25.36 -11.61
C GLY A 66 1.66 26.52 -12.22
N GLY A 67 1.87 27.58 -11.45
CA GLY A 67 2.61 28.78 -11.88
C GLY A 67 4.13 28.72 -11.70
N PHE A 68 4.73 27.53 -11.62
CA PHE A 68 6.11 27.31 -11.16
C PHE A 68 7.09 26.95 -12.29
N VAL A 69 8.40 26.85 -11.97
CA VAL A 69 9.48 26.66 -12.96
C VAL A 69 9.36 25.30 -13.67
N GLU A 70 8.96 24.29 -12.92
CA GLU A 70 8.65 22.92 -13.35
C GLU A 70 7.63 22.89 -14.50
N VAL A 71 6.74 23.89 -14.57
CA VAL A 71 5.75 24.04 -15.64
C VAL A 71 6.35 24.69 -16.90
N THR A 72 7.34 25.56 -16.74
CA THR A 72 8.09 26.12 -17.88
C THR A 72 9.03 25.07 -18.48
N GLU A 73 9.71 24.27 -17.65
CA GLU A 73 10.63 23.23 -18.11
C GLU A 73 9.94 21.89 -18.48
N GLN A 74 8.73 21.65 -17.98
CA GLN A 74 8.06 20.33 -17.96
C GLN A 74 8.96 19.23 -17.34
N VAL A 75 9.69 19.62 -16.28
CA VAL A 75 10.64 18.81 -15.52
C VAL A 75 10.27 18.82 -14.04
N LEU A 76 10.23 17.65 -13.43
CA LEU A 76 10.15 17.46 -11.98
C LEU A 76 11.42 16.75 -11.48
N GLU A 77 12.02 17.22 -10.40
CA GLU A 77 13.12 16.51 -9.73
C GLU A 77 12.66 15.90 -8.40
N LEU A 78 13.03 14.64 -8.16
CA LEU A 78 12.71 13.85 -6.98
C LEU A 78 14.01 13.24 -6.41
N PRO A 79 14.89 14.06 -5.78
CA PRO A 79 16.26 13.65 -5.46
C PRO A 79 16.35 12.58 -4.37
N ASP A 80 15.40 12.55 -3.44
CA ASP A 80 15.38 11.63 -2.29
C ASP A 80 14.65 10.29 -2.58
N GLU A 81 14.00 10.18 -3.75
CA GLU A 81 13.21 9.01 -4.13
C GLU A 81 14.07 7.95 -4.83
N ASP A 82 13.81 6.67 -4.56
CA ASP A 82 14.55 5.59 -5.21
C ASP A 82 14.13 5.38 -6.68
N ALA A 83 15.14 5.21 -7.53
CA ALA A 83 14.98 5.05 -8.97
C ALA A 83 14.67 3.61 -9.41
N ALA A 84 14.67 2.59 -8.53
CA ALA A 84 14.07 1.29 -8.82
C ALA A 84 12.58 1.28 -8.47
N MET A 85 12.22 1.72 -7.26
CA MET A 85 10.86 2.02 -6.79
C MET A 85 10.07 2.80 -7.85
N PHE A 86 10.63 3.91 -8.37
CA PHE A 86 9.92 4.74 -9.36
C PHE A 86 9.67 4.02 -10.71
N ARG A 87 10.39 2.95 -11.07
CA ARG A 87 10.03 2.13 -12.25
C ARG A 87 8.68 1.45 -12.08
N HIS A 88 8.43 0.90 -10.89
CA HIS A 88 7.16 0.24 -10.57
C HIS A 88 6.02 1.26 -10.43
N PHE A 89 6.31 2.49 -9.99
CA PHE A 89 5.37 3.60 -10.05
C PHE A 89 5.03 3.96 -11.51
N GLU A 90 6.03 4.25 -12.35
CA GLU A 90 5.84 4.58 -13.78
C GLU A 90 4.99 3.51 -14.48
N LEU A 91 5.30 2.23 -14.26
CA LEU A 91 4.52 1.10 -14.75
C LEU A 91 3.06 1.16 -14.27
N TRP A 92 2.84 1.25 -12.95
CA TRP A 92 1.51 1.30 -12.35
C TRP A 92 0.67 2.48 -12.86
N VAL A 93 1.30 3.62 -13.19
CA VAL A 93 0.60 4.77 -13.81
C VAL A 93 -0.03 4.39 -15.15
N TYR A 94 0.56 3.47 -15.92
CA TYR A 94 0.01 2.99 -17.20
C TYR A 94 -0.89 1.75 -17.08
N THR A 95 -0.68 0.88 -16.08
CA THR A 95 -1.32 -0.46 -16.00
C THR A 95 -2.31 -0.63 -14.85
N GLY A 96 -2.19 0.20 -13.81
CA GLY A 96 -2.82 -0.01 -12.49
C GLY A 96 -2.17 -1.13 -11.67
N ASP A 97 -1.00 -1.65 -12.07
CA ASP A 97 -0.38 -2.87 -11.57
C ASP A 97 1.14 -2.70 -11.46
N VAL A 98 1.68 -2.79 -10.24
CA VAL A 98 3.11 -2.56 -9.92
C VAL A 98 4.05 -3.71 -10.36
N LEU A 99 3.49 -4.86 -10.77
CA LEU A 99 4.20 -6.08 -11.17
C LEU A 99 4.07 -6.39 -12.68
N ALA A 100 3.32 -5.56 -13.43
CA ALA A 100 3.14 -5.69 -14.88
C ALA A 100 4.40 -5.48 -15.76
N THR A 101 5.62 -5.50 -15.20
CA THR A 101 6.89 -5.59 -15.94
C THR A 101 7.05 -6.94 -16.65
N GLY A 102 6.31 -7.97 -16.21
CA GLY A 102 6.56 -9.37 -16.57
C GLY A 102 7.56 -10.04 -15.63
N GLU A 103 8.05 -9.31 -14.62
CA GLU A 103 8.71 -9.84 -13.44
C GLU A 103 7.64 -10.46 -12.50
N SER A 104 8.07 -11.30 -11.56
CA SER A 104 7.18 -11.93 -10.58
C SER A 104 7.13 -11.16 -9.25
N ASP A 105 6.14 -11.50 -8.42
CA ASP A 105 6.02 -11.06 -7.02
C ASP A 105 7.31 -11.30 -6.21
N ALA A 106 8.15 -12.26 -6.62
CA ALA A 106 9.43 -12.56 -5.98
C ALA A 106 10.52 -11.52 -6.29
N ASP A 107 10.46 -10.86 -7.45
CA ASP A 107 11.53 -10.02 -7.99
C ASP A 107 11.49 -8.57 -7.50
N ILE A 108 10.30 -7.98 -7.33
CA ILE A 108 10.17 -6.62 -6.78
C ILE A 108 10.76 -6.56 -5.36
N SER A 109 11.61 -5.57 -5.07
CA SER A 109 12.27 -5.52 -3.76
C SER A 109 11.30 -5.10 -2.64
N TRP A 110 11.53 -5.58 -1.42
CA TRP A 110 10.78 -5.14 -0.25
C TRP A 110 10.92 -3.63 0.02
N ASP A 111 12.07 -3.03 -0.31
CA ASP A 111 12.26 -1.59 -0.18
C ASP A 111 11.46 -0.83 -1.24
N SER A 112 11.38 -1.37 -2.47
CA SER A 112 10.53 -0.83 -3.54
C SER A 112 9.06 -0.83 -3.14
N LEU A 113 8.57 -1.92 -2.53
CA LEU A 113 7.17 -2.02 -2.09
C LEU A 113 6.82 -1.06 -0.94
N VAL A 114 7.68 -0.99 0.09
CA VAL A 114 7.52 -0.02 1.20
C VAL A 114 7.64 1.42 0.68
N GLY A 115 8.57 1.65 -0.25
CA GLY A 115 8.76 2.93 -0.93
C GLY A 115 7.55 3.36 -1.75
N LEU A 116 6.92 2.47 -2.53
CA LEU A 116 5.70 2.77 -3.29
C LEU A 116 4.55 3.19 -2.38
N TYR A 117 4.37 2.52 -1.24
CA TYR A 117 3.34 2.91 -0.27
C TYR A 117 3.62 4.30 0.31
N ILE A 118 4.85 4.56 0.79
CA ILE A 118 5.25 5.86 1.37
C ILE A 118 5.17 6.97 0.33
N PHE A 119 5.59 6.71 -0.91
CA PHE A 119 5.48 7.63 -2.05
C PHE A 119 4.02 8.01 -2.31
N GLY A 120 3.10 7.05 -2.17
CA GLY A 120 1.65 7.24 -2.26
C GLY A 120 1.07 8.00 -1.07
N GLU A 121 1.49 7.69 0.15
CA GLU A 121 1.08 8.39 1.39
C GLU A 121 1.42 9.90 1.30
N ILE A 122 2.70 10.21 1.03
CA ILE A 122 3.22 11.59 0.95
C ILE A 122 2.53 12.42 -0.14
N ARG A 123 2.06 11.78 -1.23
CA ARG A 123 1.47 12.46 -2.40
C ARG A 123 -0.05 12.29 -2.52
N GLY A 124 -0.70 11.67 -1.52
CA GLY A 124 -2.14 11.47 -1.50
C GLY A 124 -2.66 10.56 -2.61
N ILE A 125 -2.05 9.37 -2.78
CA ILE A 125 -2.35 8.40 -3.86
C ILE A 125 -2.90 7.07 -3.30
N PRO A 126 -4.13 7.00 -2.73
CA PRO A 126 -4.70 5.78 -2.15
C PRO A 126 -4.67 4.55 -3.06
N ASN A 127 -4.89 4.72 -4.37
CA ASN A 127 -4.87 3.60 -5.32
C ASN A 127 -3.46 2.99 -5.50
N LEU A 128 -2.39 3.77 -5.29
CA LEU A 128 -1.02 3.26 -5.28
C LEU A 128 -0.69 2.58 -3.95
N GLN A 129 -1.12 3.16 -2.84
CA GLN A 129 -1.02 2.55 -1.50
C GLN A 129 -1.69 1.17 -1.50
N ASN A 130 -2.89 1.05 -2.09
CA ASN A 130 -3.62 -0.22 -2.17
C ASN A 130 -2.92 -1.25 -3.07
N ALA A 131 -2.37 -0.83 -4.22
CA ALA A 131 -1.58 -1.72 -5.08
C ALA A 131 -0.24 -2.15 -4.44
N ALA A 132 0.34 -1.31 -3.58
CA ALA A 132 1.49 -1.69 -2.76
C ALA A 132 1.11 -2.67 -1.64
N ILE A 133 -0.05 -2.50 -0.99
CA ILE A 133 -0.61 -3.46 -0.01
C ILE A 133 -0.89 -4.83 -0.66
N ASP A 134 -1.49 -4.86 -1.85
CA ASP A 134 -1.69 -6.07 -2.66
C ASP A 134 -0.37 -6.86 -2.79
N ALA A 135 0.64 -6.24 -3.40
CA ALA A 135 1.92 -6.89 -3.67
C ALA A 135 2.75 -7.19 -2.40
N LEU A 136 2.60 -6.40 -1.33
CA LEU A 136 3.19 -6.69 -0.01
C LEU A 136 2.61 -7.97 0.60
N ILE A 137 1.30 -8.18 0.52
CA ILE A 137 0.61 -9.35 1.06
C ILE A 137 0.92 -10.60 0.21
N ASP A 138 0.96 -10.48 -1.11
CA ASP A 138 1.31 -11.61 -1.99
C ASP A 138 2.79 -11.98 -1.88
N LYS A 139 3.70 -11.02 -1.69
CA LYS A 139 5.12 -11.27 -1.39
C LYS A 139 5.32 -11.88 0.00
N GLN A 140 4.59 -11.43 1.03
CA GLN A 140 4.66 -12.02 2.37
C GLN A 140 4.15 -13.47 2.36
N SER A 141 3.06 -13.73 1.63
CA SER A 141 2.48 -15.07 1.48
C SER A 141 3.42 -16.04 0.76
N SER A 142 4.10 -15.57 -0.30
CA SER A 142 5.00 -16.41 -1.12
C SER A 142 6.39 -16.62 -0.49
N GLN A 143 6.93 -15.65 0.26
CA GLN A 143 8.22 -15.77 0.93
C GLN A 143 8.12 -16.27 2.39
N ASN A 144 6.91 -16.33 2.96
CA ASN A 144 6.65 -16.58 4.38
C ASN A 144 7.51 -15.72 5.32
N ALA A 145 7.76 -14.47 4.94
CA ALA A 145 8.74 -13.59 5.56
C ALA A 145 8.16 -12.19 5.82
N ILE A 146 8.38 -11.66 7.02
CA ILE A 146 7.95 -10.31 7.41
C ILE A 146 9.16 -9.37 7.33
N PRO A 147 9.10 -8.27 6.57
CA PRO A 147 10.26 -7.42 6.29
C PRO A 147 10.53 -6.39 7.41
N THR A 148 10.61 -6.85 8.67
CA THR A 148 10.63 -6.00 9.88
C THR A 148 11.76 -4.95 9.91
N ARG A 149 12.83 -5.11 9.11
CA ARG A 149 13.92 -4.14 8.96
C ARG A 149 13.48 -2.75 8.48
N PHE A 150 12.31 -2.62 7.86
CA PHE A 150 11.78 -1.32 7.42
C PHE A 150 10.89 -0.62 8.46
N LEU A 151 10.65 -1.23 9.63
CA LEU A 151 9.80 -0.62 10.67
C LEU A 151 10.20 0.82 11.04
N PRO A 152 11.49 1.18 11.18
CA PRO A 152 11.91 2.59 11.33
C PRO A 152 11.40 3.46 10.18
N ARG A 153 11.79 3.17 8.92
CA ARG A 153 11.35 3.92 7.73
C ARG A 153 9.82 4.05 7.65
N VAL A 154 9.07 2.99 7.98
CA VAL A 154 7.59 3.01 7.98
C VAL A 154 7.06 4.00 9.01
N TYR A 155 7.50 3.92 10.26
CA TYR A 155 7.00 4.79 11.33
C TYR A 155 7.49 6.24 11.18
N ASP A 156 8.72 6.44 10.70
CA ASP A 156 9.30 7.77 10.43
C ASP A 156 8.62 8.49 9.24
N SER A 157 7.97 7.76 8.32
CA SER A 157 7.43 8.31 7.06
C SER A 157 5.91 8.17 6.87
N THR A 158 5.16 7.73 7.89
CA THR A 158 3.69 7.54 7.81
C THR A 158 2.99 8.04 9.08
N PRO A 159 1.72 8.47 9.02
CA PRO A 159 0.94 8.84 10.21
C PRO A 159 0.56 7.62 11.06
N GLU A 160 0.13 7.85 12.30
CA GLU A 160 -0.26 6.82 13.27
C GLU A 160 -1.39 5.89 12.75
N ASP A 161 -2.34 6.42 11.99
CA ASP A 161 -3.47 5.69 11.41
C ASP A 161 -3.17 4.98 10.08
N SER A 162 -1.91 5.00 9.61
CA SER A 162 -1.51 4.41 8.32
C SER A 162 -1.70 2.90 8.28
N SER A 163 -2.38 2.41 7.24
CA SER A 163 -2.62 0.97 7.04
C SER A 163 -1.33 0.14 6.95
N LEU A 164 -0.21 0.72 6.52
CA LEU A 164 1.08 0.02 6.46
C LEU A 164 1.64 -0.28 7.85
N ARG A 165 1.51 0.65 8.81
CA ARG A 165 1.83 0.39 10.23
C ARG A 165 1.00 -0.77 10.75
N ARG A 166 -0.32 -0.73 10.50
CA ARG A 166 -1.26 -1.76 10.93
C ARG A 166 -0.93 -3.14 10.33
N LEU A 167 -0.66 -3.22 9.02
CA LEU A 167 -0.27 -4.47 8.35
C LEU A 167 0.99 -5.10 8.96
N PHE A 168 2.02 -4.29 9.23
CA PHE A 168 3.26 -4.77 9.85
C PHE A 168 3.03 -5.24 11.30
N VAL A 169 2.21 -4.53 12.07
CA VAL A 169 1.82 -4.93 13.43
C VAL A 169 1.05 -6.26 13.41
N ASP A 170 0.05 -6.38 12.54
CA ASP A 170 -0.82 -7.55 12.47
C ASP A 170 -0.06 -8.80 11.99
N TRP A 171 0.83 -8.67 11.01
CA TRP A 171 1.77 -9.72 10.61
C TRP A 171 2.63 -10.23 11.79
N VAL A 172 3.27 -9.32 12.53
CA VAL A 172 4.19 -9.69 13.62
C VAL A 172 3.44 -10.26 14.82
N ALA A 173 2.25 -9.73 15.13
CA ALA A 173 1.37 -10.24 16.17
C ALA A 173 0.88 -11.66 15.84
N CYS A 174 0.49 -11.91 14.60
CA CYS A 174 0.07 -13.22 14.12
C CYS A 174 1.21 -14.25 14.18
N LEU A 175 2.40 -13.91 13.64
CA LEU A 175 3.58 -14.79 13.73
C LEU A 175 3.95 -15.13 15.18
N ALA A 176 3.86 -14.16 16.10
CA ALA A 176 4.12 -14.39 17.52
C ALA A 176 3.09 -15.34 18.16
N ALA A 177 1.81 -15.26 17.76
CA ALA A 177 0.74 -16.11 18.28
C ALA A 177 0.80 -17.56 17.78
N MET A 178 1.49 -17.82 16.65
CA MET A 178 1.70 -19.17 16.11
C MET A 178 2.83 -19.96 16.79
N ILE A 179 3.64 -19.32 17.64
CA ILE A 179 4.75 -19.98 18.35
C ILE A 179 4.20 -20.74 19.57
N PRO A 180 4.44 -22.07 19.69
CA PRO A 180 4.06 -22.81 20.90
C PRO A 180 4.76 -22.26 22.15
N ASN A 181 3.98 -21.82 23.14
CA ASN A 181 4.48 -21.37 24.43
C ASN A 181 4.68 -22.54 25.41
N ASP A 182 5.38 -23.58 24.94
CA ASP A 182 5.80 -24.69 25.79
C ASP A 182 7.09 -24.33 26.53
N ARG A 183 7.16 -24.69 27.81
CA ARG A 183 8.29 -24.42 28.70
C ARG A 183 9.35 -25.51 28.67
N TYR A 184 9.07 -26.66 28.04
CA TYR A 184 9.92 -27.84 28.06
C TYR A 184 10.61 -28.14 26.73
N THR A 185 10.10 -27.65 25.60
CA THR A 185 10.85 -27.65 24.33
C THR A 185 11.88 -26.51 24.33
N PRO A 186 13.20 -26.82 24.31
CA PRO A 186 14.21 -25.78 24.13
C PRO A 186 14.04 -25.19 22.73
N THR A 187 13.68 -23.91 22.68
CA THR A 187 13.41 -23.21 21.42
C THR A 187 14.62 -23.30 20.49
N PRO A 188 14.46 -23.81 19.24
CA PRO A 188 15.58 -23.95 18.31
C PRO A 188 16.37 -22.64 18.14
N PRO A 189 17.69 -22.70 17.89
CA PRO A 189 18.51 -21.49 17.74
C PRO A 189 17.95 -20.50 16.71
N GLU A 190 17.32 -21.00 15.66
CA GLU A 190 16.74 -20.23 14.54
C GLU A 190 15.24 -19.90 14.71
N ALA A 191 14.63 -20.27 15.84
CA ALA A 191 13.17 -20.17 16.02
C ALA A 191 12.66 -18.71 16.03
N PRO A 192 11.40 -18.46 15.59
CA PRO A 192 11.01 -17.14 15.07
C PRO A 192 11.16 -15.96 16.04
N HIS A 193 10.96 -16.18 17.34
CA HIS A 193 11.16 -15.17 18.39
C HIS A 193 12.60 -14.64 18.51
N GLN A 194 13.56 -15.18 17.74
CA GLN A 194 14.79 -14.49 17.30
C GLN A 194 14.59 -12.99 17.04
N TRP A 195 13.52 -12.60 16.34
CA TRP A 195 13.27 -11.20 15.97
C TRP A 195 13.05 -10.27 17.19
N PHE A 196 12.67 -10.79 18.37
CA PHE A 196 12.39 -9.98 19.57
C PHE A 196 13.38 -10.18 20.73
N LYS A 197 14.60 -10.63 20.43
CA LYS A 197 15.73 -10.66 21.38
C LYS A 197 15.96 -9.28 22.01
N LYS A 198 16.37 -9.24 23.29
CA LYS A 198 16.53 -8.00 24.09
C LYS A 198 17.39 -6.93 23.42
N THR A 199 18.40 -7.33 22.64
CA THR A 199 19.28 -6.45 21.85
C THR A 199 18.61 -5.85 20.62
N ALA A 200 17.69 -6.56 19.96
CA ALA A 200 16.96 -6.07 18.78
C ALA A 200 15.86 -5.06 19.14
N ARG A 201 15.31 -5.11 20.36
CA ARG A 201 14.23 -4.22 20.83
C ARG A 201 14.58 -2.74 20.77
N MET A 202 15.85 -2.38 20.90
CA MET A 202 16.33 -1.00 20.83
C MET A 202 16.35 -0.44 19.39
N ASN A 203 16.19 -1.31 18.38
CA ASN A 203 16.25 -0.96 16.96
C ASN A 203 14.86 -0.82 16.31
N TYR A 204 13.78 -0.97 17.09
CA TYR A 204 12.41 -0.81 16.63
C TYR A 204 11.80 0.50 17.16
N PRO A 205 10.89 1.16 16.40
CA PRO A 205 10.14 2.32 16.89
C PRO A 205 9.42 2.01 18.20
N LYS A 206 9.40 2.97 19.13
CA LYS A 206 8.69 2.79 20.43
C LYS A 206 7.20 2.54 20.22
N ASP A 207 6.61 3.26 19.27
CA ASP A 207 5.17 3.23 19.01
C ASP A 207 4.76 1.86 18.45
N PHE A 208 5.55 1.30 17.53
CA PHE A 208 5.42 -0.09 17.07
C PHE A 208 5.40 -1.10 18.23
N LEU A 209 6.20 -0.89 19.29
CA LEU A 209 6.20 -1.78 20.47
C LEU A 209 4.90 -1.66 21.29
N PHE A 210 4.28 -0.48 21.33
CA PHE A 210 2.97 -0.27 21.95
C PHE A 210 1.84 -0.84 21.09
N ASP A 211 1.83 -0.55 19.78
CA ASP A 211 0.85 -1.05 18.82
C ASP A 211 0.84 -2.58 18.78
N LEU A 212 2.03 -3.19 18.74
CA LEU A 212 2.20 -4.64 18.83
C LEU A 212 1.70 -5.21 20.16
N ALA A 213 2.00 -4.57 21.29
CA ALA A 213 1.53 -5.03 22.60
C ALA A 213 -0.02 -4.95 22.70
N PHE A 214 -0.62 -3.94 22.09
CA PHE A 214 -2.06 -3.77 21.98
C PHE A 214 -2.70 -4.84 21.08
N ALA A 215 -2.14 -5.09 19.89
CA ALA A 215 -2.61 -6.16 18.98
C ALA A 215 -2.47 -7.56 19.61
N GLN A 216 -1.36 -7.84 20.31
CA GLN A 216 -1.16 -9.09 21.06
C GLN A 216 -2.14 -9.24 22.24
N TYR A 217 -2.52 -8.14 22.89
CA TYR A 217 -3.58 -8.15 23.91
C TYR A 217 -4.94 -8.49 23.28
N GLN A 218 -5.31 -7.83 22.17
CA GLN A 218 -6.56 -8.11 21.45
C GLN A 218 -6.64 -9.58 20.98
N LEU A 219 -5.57 -10.13 20.39
CA LEU A 219 -5.46 -11.55 20.00
C LEU A 219 -5.62 -12.53 21.17
N ARG A 220 -5.37 -12.09 22.40
CA ARG A 220 -5.55 -12.91 23.61
C ARG A 220 -6.96 -12.84 24.16
N THR A 221 -7.69 -11.74 23.94
CA THR A 221 -9.04 -11.51 24.47
C THR A 221 -10.17 -11.71 23.46
N GLY A 222 -9.87 -11.71 22.15
CA GLY A 222 -10.84 -11.81 21.05
C GLY A 222 -10.78 -13.13 20.27
N ASP A 223 -11.51 -13.17 19.16
CA ASP A 223 -11.52 -14.31 18.23
C ASP A 223 -10.22 -14.38 17.41
N LYS A 224 -9.56 -15.53 17.45
CA LYS A 224 -8.25 -15.76 16.81
C LYS A 224 -8.34 -16.02 15.30
N THR A 225 -9.54 -16.26 14.76
CA THR A 225 -9.76 -16.49 13.32
C THR A 225 -9.55 -15.24 12.45
N VAL A 226 -9.35 -14.07 13.07
CA VAL A 226 -9.26 -12.80 12.35
C VAL A 226 -7.95 -12.68 11.54
N MET A 227 -6.80 -13.10 12.07
CA MET A 227 -5.49 -12.61 11.59
C MET A 227 -4.61 -13.62 10.82
N SER A 228 -5.08 -14.82 10.49
CA SER A 228 -4.25 -15.81 9.76
C SER A 228 -4.32 -15.72 8.23
N ASP A 229 -5.37 -15.12 7.67
CA ASP A 229 -5.57 -15.01 6.21
C ASP A 229 -5.54 -13.55 5.75
N PHE A 230 -4.32 -13.02 5.62
CA PHE A 230 -4.07 -11.70 5.03
C PHE A 230 -4.43 -11.63 3.55
N LYS A 231 -4.34 -12.75 2.81
CA LYS A 231 -4.53 -12.76 1.35
C LYS A 231 -5.98 -12.48 0.98
N SER A 232 -6.94 -13.07 1.69
CA SER A 232 -8.37 -12.80 1.52
C SER A 232 -8.82 -11.49 2.17
N LYS A 233 -8.18 -11.09 3.28
CA LYS A 233 -8.57 -9.90 4.08
C LYS A 233 -7.79 -8.63 3.72
N ARG A 234 -7.04 -8.61 2.62
CA ARG A 234 -6.24 -7.47 2.16
C ARG A 234 -7.01 -6.15 2.08
N ALA A 235 -8.31 -6.21 1.77
CA ALA A 235 -9.19 -5.05 1.66
C ALA A 235 -9.35 -4.27 2.98
N ASP A 236 -9.16 -4.92 4.14
CA ASP A 236 -9.20 -4.26 5.45
C ASP A 236 -8.06 -3.22 5.60
N TYR A 237 -6.97 -3.39 4.84
CA TYR A 237 -5.80 -2.50 4.85
C TYR A 237 -5.85 -1.44 3.74
N TYR A 238 -6.92 -1.40 2.93
CA TYR A 238 -7.02 -0.42 1.85
C TYR A 238 -7.30 1.00 2.38
N VAL A 239 -6.47 1.94 1.94
CA VAL A 239 -6.68 3.38 2.11
C VAL A 239 -7.89 3.78 1.26
N LYS A 240 -8.91 4.34 1.90
CA LYS A 240 -10.12 4.82 1.22
C LYS A 240 -9.83 6.16 0.57
N PRO A 241 -10.27 6.43 -0.68
CA PRO A 241 -10.17 7.74 -1.28
C PRO A 241 -10.81 8.80 -0.37
N ARG A 242 -10.03 9.80 0.04
CA ARG A 242 -10.54 10.94 0.81
C ARG A 242 -11.58 11.64 -0.06
N ALA A 243 -12.83 11.70 0.40
CA ALA A 243 -13.91 12.28 -0.39
C ALA A 243 -13.54 13.71 -0.79
N ALA A 244 -13.58 14.01 -2.09
CA ALA A 244 -13.24 15.32 -2.59
C ALA A 244 -14.16 16.37 -1.95
N THR A 245 -13.59 17.25 -1.14
CA THR A 245 -14.33 18.35 -0.53
C THR A 245 -14.87 19.23 -1.65
N SER A 246 -16.18 19.16 -1.87
CA SER A 246 -16.84 19.99 -2.87
C SER A 246 -16.56 21.45 -2.54
N LYS A 247 -15.82 22.13 -3.43
CA LYS A 247 -15.67 23.58 -3.36
C LYS A 247 -17.07 24.17 -3.52
N SER A 248 -17.68 24.58 -2.41
CA SER A 248 -18.90 25.37 -2.44
C SER A 248 -18.64 26.58 -3.34
N PRO A 249 -19.56 26.91 -4.28
CA PRO A 249 -19.38 28.10 -5.08
C PRO A 249 -19.30 29.31 -4.15
N VAL A 250 -18.26 30.11 -4.30
CA VAL A 250 -18.19 31.42 -3.65
C VAL A 250 -19.22 32.29 -4.34
N ASN A 251 -20.40 32.39 -3.74
CA ASN A 251 -21.41 33.36 -4.14
C ASN A 251 -20.87 34.75 -3.86
N GLY A 252 -20.24 35.35 -4.87
CA GLY A 252 -20.05 36.79 -4.91
C GLY A 252 -21.42 37.45 -5.05
N GLN A 253 -21.81 38.23 -4.05
CA GLN A 253 -22.87 39.22 -4.16
C GLN A 253 -22.28 40.59 -3.83
N GLU A 254 -22.30 41.44 -4.86
CA GLU A 254 -22.37 42.92 -4.85
C GLU A 254 -21.57 43.67 -3.77
#